data_AF-A0A382TPM8-F1
#
_entry.id   AF-A0A382TPM8-F1
#
_cell.length_a   1.000
_cell.length_b   1.000
_cell.length_c   1.000
_cell.angle_alpha   90.00
_cell.angle_beta   90.00
_cell.angle_gamma   90.00
#
_symmetry.space_group_name_H-M   'P 1'
#
loop_
_entity.id
_entity.type
_entity.pdbx_description
1 polymer ?
#
loop_
_entity_poly.entity_id
_entity_poly.type
_entity_poly.pdbx_seq_one_letter_code
_entity_poly.pdbx_strand_id
1 'polypeptide(L)'
;YTIEVEWLARYKVWAEELAAPWLKKNLDIIDFWMDMGLEAEVSGSNPQVSDNGQANVCWIIRWRDKAHREAVFRKTMGSSEWRDIWAKHPNAKAYLHMNARFMEPTG
;
A
#
# COMPACT_ATOMS: atom_id res chain seq x y z
N TYR A 1 2.47 4.18 0.47
CA TYR A 1 3.34 4.31 1.66
C TYR A 1 4.79 4.20 1.23
N THR A 2 5.69 4.59 2.13
CA THR A 2 7.14 4.51 1.95
C THR A 2 7.68 3.42 2.88
N ILE A 3 8.35 2.43 2.30
CA ILE A 3 9.18 1.44 3.01
C ILE A 3 10.65 1.85 2.89
N GLU A 4 11.47 1.56 3.90
CA GLU A 4 12.94 1.57 3.77
C GLU A 4 13.42 0.81 2.51
N VAL A 5 14.29 1.45 1.73
CA VAL A 5 14.71 0.94 0.40
C VAL A 5 15.37 -0.44 0.48
N GLU A 6 16.13 -0.72 1.54
CA GLU A 6 16.80 -2.00 1.79
C GLU A 6 15.83 -3.18 1.95
N TRP A 7 14.58 -2.90 2.35
CA TRP A 7 13.53 -3.92 2.52
C TRP A 7 12.61 -4.04 1.30
N LEU A 8 12.63 -3.08 0.37
CA LEU A 8 11.67 -2.98 -0.73
C LEU A 8 11.68 -4.23 -1.63
N ALA A 9 12.86 -4.76 -1.95
CA ALA A 9 12.98 -5.97 -2.78
C ALA A 9 12.36 -7.21 -2.12
N ARG A 10 12.60 -7.41 -0.81
CA ARG A 10 12.00 -8.53 -0.06
C ARG A 10 10.50 -8.34 0.13
N TYR A 11 10.08 -7.09 0.35
CA TYR A 11 8.67 -6.72 0.41
C TYR A 11 7.97 -7.03 -0.91
N LYS A 12 8.59 -6.74 -2.06
CA LYS A 12 8.04 -7.03 -3.39
C LYS A 12 7.70 -8.51 -3.56
N VAL A 13 8.65 -9.39 -3.23
CA VAL A 13 8.45 -10.85 -3.30
C VAL A 13 7.29 -11.29 -2.41
N TRP A 14 7.29 -10.88 -1.14
CA TRP A 14 6.19 -11.19 -0.22
C TRP A 14 4.83 -10.65 -0.73
N ALA A 15 4.83 -9.45 -1.28
CA ALA A 15 3.63 -8.81 -1.79
C ALA A 15 3.09 -9.55 -3.03
N GLU A 16 3.93 -9.90 -3.98
CA GLU A 16 3.53 -10.58 -5.21
C GLU A 16 3.10 -12.02 -4.96
N GLU A 17 3.80 -12.76 -4.10
CA GLU A 17 3.55 -14.19 -3.88
C GLU A 17 2.43 -14.47 -2.88
N LEU A 18 2.27 -13.61 -1.86
CA LEU A 18 1.38 -13.90 -0.72
C LEU A 18 0.30 -12.83 -0.54
N ALA A 19 0.68 -11.56 -0.43
CA ALA A 19 -0.25 -10.52 -0.03
C ALA A 19 -1.24 -10.14 -1.14
N ALA A 20 -0.74 -9.78 -2.32
CA ALA A 20 -1.54 -9.31 -3.44
C ALA A 20 -2.56 -10.34 -3.92
N PRO A 21 -2.22 -11.64 -4.09
CA PRO A 21 -3.20 -12.65 -4.48
C PRO A 21 -4.37 -12.75 -3.49
N TRP A 22 -4.07 -12.75 -2.19
CA TRP A 22 -5.10 -12.81 -1.17
C TRP A 22 -5.91 -11.51 -1.09
N LEU A 23 -5.26 -10.35 -1.14
CA LEU A 23 -5.94 -9.05 -1.10
C LEU A 23 -6.87 -8.87 -2.30
N LYS A 24 -6.44 -9.22 -3.51
CA LYS A 24 -7.27 -9.15 -4.73
C LYS A 24 -8.48 -10.08 -4.68
N LYS A 25 -8.41 -11.19 -3.93
CA LYS A 25 -9.55 -12.10 -3.71
C LYS A 25 -10.55 -11.57 -2.68
N ASN A 26 -10.09 -10.78 -1.71
CA ASN A 26 -10.88 -10.39 -0.54
C ASN A 26 -11.28 -8.90 -0.52
N LEU A 27 -10.71 -8.09 -1.40
CA LEU A 27 -10.96 -6.66 -1.55
C LEU A 27 -11.07 -6.32 -3.04
N ASP A 28 -11.75 -5.22 -3.33
CA ASP A 28 -11.88 -4.66 -4.66
C ASP A 28 -10.65 -3.80 -5.01
N ILE A 29 -9.52 -4.48 -5.23
CA ILE A 29 -8.25 -3.84 -5.63
C ILE A 29 -8.34 -3.46 -7.10
N ILE A 30 -8.27 -2.16 -7.40
CA ILE A 30 -8.14 -1.64 -8.76
C ILE A 30 -6.72 -1.90 -9.27
N ASP A 31 -5.71 -1.53 -8.46
CA ASP A 31 -4.32 -1.70 -8.85
C ASP A 31 -3.36 -1.74 -7.65
N PHE A 32 -2.14 -2.21 -7.91
CA PHE A 32 -1.03 -2.31 -6.97
C PHE A 32 0.29 -1.99 -7.67
N TRP A 33 0.90 -0.86 -7.30
CA TRP A 33 2.15 -0.38 -7.92
C TRP A 33 3.27 -0.34 -6.89
N MET A 34 4.49 -0.58 -7.38
CA MET A 34 5.71 -0.45 -6.61
C MET A 34 6.73 0.35 -7.39
N ASP A 35 7.59 1.05 -6.67
CA ASP A 35 8.69 1.81 -7.24
C ASP A 35 9.65 0.93 -8.04
N MET A 36 10.19 1.50 -9.11
CA MET A 36 11.17 0.90 -10.00
C MET A 36 12.60 1.42 -9.74
N GLY A 37 12.80 2.23 -8.70
CA GLY A 37 14.10 2.80 -8.34
C GLY A 37 14.51 3.98 -9.22
N LEU A 38 13.55 4.64 -9.85
CA LEU A 38 13.78 5.84 -10.64
C LEU A 38 13.60 7.08 -9.75
N GLU A 39 14.36 8.14 -10.06
CA GLU A 39 14.23 9.40 -9.33
C GLU A 39 12.81 9.97 -9.53
N ALA A 40 12.17 10.36 -8.43
CA ALA A 40 10.84 10.92 -8.48
C ALA A 40 10.87 12.36 -9.01
N GLU A 41 10.03 12.66 -10.00
CA GLU A 41 9.84 14.02 -10.48
C GLU A 41 8.94 14.80 -9.52
N VAL A 42 9.47 15.84 -8.87
CA VAL A 42 8.73 16.71 -7.94
C VAL A 42 8.82 18.16 -8.41
N SER A 43 7.67 18.74 -8.75
CA SER A 43 7.58 20.09 -9.33
C SER A 43 6.31 20.83 -8.85
N GLY A 44 6.15 22.10 -9.26
CA GLY A 44 5.02 22.96 -8.89
C GLY A 44 5.46 24.27 -8.23
N SER A 45 4.51 25.06 -7.73
CA SER A 45 4.80 26.38 -7.11
C SER A 45 5.32 26.29 -5.66
N ASN A 46 5.18 25.14 -5.01
CA ASN A 46 5.67 24.88 -3.66
C ASN A 46 5.94 23.38 -3.46
N PRO A 47 6.95 22.79 -4.14
CA PRO A 47 7.26 21.37 -3.98
C PRO A 47 7.80 21.11 -2.57
N GLN A 48 7.28 20.06 -1.94
CA GLN A 48 7.72 19.61 -0.62
C GLN A 48 8.04 18.12 -0.70
N VAL A 49 9.30 17.77 -0.47
CA VAL A 49 9.76 16.37 -0.38
C VAL A 49 9.98 16.07 1.09
N SER A 50 9.37 14.99 1.58
CA SER A 50 9.60 14.56 2.96
C SER A 50 11.00 13.97 3.12
N ASP A 51 11.56 14.00 4.33
CA ASP A 51 12.84 13.34 4.63
C ASP A 51 12.81 11.83 4.34
N ASN A 52 11.62 11.22 4.36
CA ASN A 52 11.40 9.82 3.99
C ASN A 52 11.33 9.60 2.47
N GLY A 53 11.52 10.64 1.65
CA GLY A 53 11.37 10.60 0.20
C GLY A 53 9.90 10.56 -0.25
N GLN A 54 9.67 9.88 -1.37
CA GLN A 54 8.34 9.69 -1.98
C GLN A 54 7.81 8.27 -1.71
N ALA A 55 6.50 8.07 -1.86
CA ALA A 55 5.88 6.76 -1.67
C ALA A 55 6.41 5.76 -2.72
N ASN A 56 6.92 4.62 -2.25
CA ASN A 56 7.46 3.55 -3.11
C ASN A 56 6.56 2.31 -3.21
N VAL A 57 5.40 2.33 -2.54
CA VAL A 57 4.35 1.31 -2.66
C VAL A 57 2.98 1.99 -2.70
N CYS A 58 2.12 1.63 -3.64
CA CYS A 58 0.78 2.18 -3.80
C CYS A 58 -0.26 1.07 -3.98
N TRP A 59 -1.34 1.13 -3.19
CA TRP A 59 -2.52 0.29 -3.34
C TRP A 59 -3.71 1.16 -3.70
N ILE A 60 -4.42 0.81 -4.76
CA ILE A 60 -5.64 1.48 -5.20
C ILE A 60 -6.80 0.52 -4.96
N ILE A 61 -7.68 0.89 -4.04
CA ILE A 61 -8.78 0.03 -3.59
C ILE A 61 -10.08 0.79 -3.74
N ARG A 62 -11.05 0.20 -4.44
CA ARG A 62 -12.38 0.78 -4.60
C ARG A 62 -13.23 0.50 -3.38
N TRP A 63 -14.00 1.50 -2.98
CA TRP A 63 -14.97 1.40 -1.90
C TRP A 63 -16.27 2.07 -2.32
N ARG A 64 -17.40 1.55 -1.85
CA ARG A 64 -18.69 2.21 -2.03
C ARG A 64 -18.72 3.59 -1.37
N ASP A 65 -18.22 3.66 -0.14
CA ASP A 65 -18.17 4.87 0.69
C ASP A 65 -17.15 4.68 1.84
N LYS A 66 -16.90 5.74 2.63
CA LYS A 66 -15.93 5.71 3.73
C LYS A 66 -16.33 4.77 4.87
N ALA A 67 -17.62 4.65 5.19
CA ALA A 67 -18.10 3.79 6.26
C ALA A 67 -17.97 2.31 5.87
N HIS A 68 -18.31 1.96 4.64
CA HIS A 68 -18.07 0.66 4.03
C HIS A 68 -16.57 0.32 4.05
N ARG A 69 -15.71 1.27 3.66
CA ARG A 69 -14.25 1.11 3.75
C ARG A 69 -13.81 0.76 5.17
N GLU A 70 -14.29 1.46 6.19
CA GLU A 70 -13.89 1.20 7.58
C GLU A 70 -14.33 -0.16 8.09
N ALA A 71 -15.58 -0.54 7.82
CA ALA A 71 -16.14 -1.81 8.26
C ALA A 71 -15.44 -2.99 7.57
N VAL A 72 -15.34 -2.97 6.24
CA VAL A 72 -14.76 -4.06 5.46
C VAL A 72 -13.26 -4.15 5.69
N PHE A 73 -12.52 -3.04 5.61
CA PHE A 73 -11.06 -3.08 5.78
C PHE A 73 -10.67 -3.62 7.17
N ARG A 74 -11.36 -3.19 8.24
CA ARG A 74 -11.10 -3.69 9.60
C ARG A 74 -11.38 -5.18 9.72
N LYS A 75 -12.51 -5.65 9.17
CA LYS A 75 -12.87 -7.07 9.17
C LYS A 75 -11.84 -7.91 8.40
N THR A 76 -11.50 -7.50 7.18
CA THR A 76 -10.60 -8.23 6.29
C THR A 76 -9.18 -8.30 6.87
N MET A 77 -8.63 -7.17 7.33
CA MET A 77 -7.30 -7.12 7.95
C MET A 77 -7.25 -7.78 9.34
N GLY A 78 -8.40 -8.00 9.99
CA GLY A 78 -8.51 -8.69 11.28
C GLY A 78 -8.60 -10.21 11.17
N SER A 79 -8.77 -10.76 9.96
CA SER A 79 -8.95 -12.20 9.72
C SER A 79 -7.71 -13.02 10.11
N SER A 80 -7.93 -14.29 10.44
CA SER A 80 -6.85 -15.27 10.68
C SER A 80 -5.96 -15.43 9.46
N GLU A 81 -6.57 -15.51 8.28
CA GLU A 81 -5.90 -15.76 7.02
C GLU A 81 -4.96 -14.60 6.67
N TRP A 82 -5.40 -13.36 6.88
CA TRP A 82 -4.52 -12.21 6.72
C TRP A 82 -3.39 -12.20 7.75
N ARG A 83 -3.68 -12.56 9.00
CA ARG A 83 -2.68 -12.64 10.07
C ARG A 83 -1.56 -13.63 9.72
N ASP A 84 -1.90 -14.77 9.12
CA ASP A 84 -0.93 -15.79 8.71
C ASP A 84 -0.06 -15.33 7.53
N ILE A 85 -0.63 -14.54 6.60
CA ILE A 85 0.13 -13.90 5.52
C ILE A 85 1.05 -12.80 6.08
N TRP A 86 0.52 -11.98 6.98
CA TRP A 86 1.25 -10.88 7.62
C TRP A 86 2.39 -11.39 8.52
N ALA A 87 2.23 -12.55 9.16
CA ALA A 87 3.31 -13.17 9.95
C ALA A 87 4.55 -13.49 9.12
N LYS A 88 4.42 -13.60 7.80
CA LYS A 88 5.52 -13.81 6.84
C LYS A 88 6.08 -12.50 6.28
N HIS A 89 5.57 -11.35 6.71
CA HIS A 89 6.03 -10.05 6.25
C HIS A 89 7.51 -9.86 6.58
N PRO A 90 8.36 -9.42 5.64
CA PRO A 90 9.81 -9.43 5.81
C PRO A 90 10.31 -8.50 6.93
N ASN A 91 9.68 -7.33 7.11
CA ASN A 91 9.96 -6.44 8.24
C ASN A 91 8.79 -5.47 8.48
N ALA A 92 7.98 -5.70 9.51
CA ALA A 92 6.85 -4.83 9.85
C ALA A 92 7.28 -3.44 10.40
N LYS A 93 8.56 -3.25 10.73
CA LYS A 93 9.09 -1.97 11.23
C LYS A 93 9.63 -1.07 10.13
N ALA A 94 9.79 -1.57 8.90
CA ALA A 94 10.36 -0.82 7.77
C ALA A 94 9.43 0.24 7.17
N TYR A 95 8.20 0.41 7.71
CA TYR A 95 7.24 1.40 7.23
C TYR A 95 7.62 2.79 7.77
N LEU A 96 8.22 3.62 6.92
CA LEU A 96 8.65 4.98 7.28
C LEU A 96 7.49 5.97 7.31
N HIS A 97 6.56 5.84 6.35
CA HIS A 97 5.41 6.73 6.25
C HIS A 97 4.23 6.03 5.59
N MET A 98 3.05 6.15 6.18
CA MET A 98 1.80 5.65 5.61
C MET A 98 0.79 6.76 5.44
N ASN A 99 0.35 6.95 4.20
CA ASN A 99 -0.72 7.87 3.84
C ASN A 99 -1.81 7.13 3.07
N ALA A 100 -3.06 7.56 3.26
CA ALA A 100 -4.19 7.15 2.46
C ALA A 100 -4.96 8.41 2.04
N ARG A 101 -5.32 8.49 0.75
CA ARG A 101 -6.19 9.53 0.21
C ARG A 101 -7.48 8.89 -0.28
N PHE A 102 -8.57 9.63 -0.19
CA PHE A 102 -9.90 9.19 -0.62
C PHE A 102 -10.32 10.11 -1.77
N MET A 103 -10.64 9.50 -2.90
CA MET A 103 -10.93 10.18 -4.16
C MET A 103 -12.13 9.48 -4.82
N GLU A 104 -12.82 10.19 -5.68
CA GLU A 104 -13.88 9.66 -6.54
C GLU A 104 -13.48 9.79 -8.01
N PRO A 105 -13.95 8.89 -8.90
CA PRO A 105 -13.72 9.05 -10.33
C PRO A 105 -14.42 10.32 -10.83
N THR A 106 -13.73 11.05 -11.70
CA THR A 106 -14.27 12.20 -12.41
C THR A 106 -14.70 11.75 -13.81
N GLY A 107 -15.99 11.82 -14.12
CA GLY A 107 -16.55 11.41 -15.43
C GLY A 107 -17.40 10.16 -15.34
#